data_AF-A0A8K0Q321-F1
#
_entry.id   AF-A0A8K0Q321-F1
#
_cell.length_a   1.000
_cell.length_b   1.000
_cell.length_c   1.000
_cell.angle_alpha   90.00
_cell.angle_beta   90.00
_cell.angle_gamma   90.00
#
_symmetry.space_group_name_H-M   'P 1'
#
loop_
_entity.id
_entity.type
_entity.pdbx_description
1 polymer ?
#
loop_
_entity_poly.entity_id
_entity_poly.type
_entity_poly.pdbx_seq_one_letter_code
_entity_poly.pdbx_strand_id
1 'polypeptide(L)'
;MKSVRKLAIGIFGPTASGKTKLGIAIARAFLGEVVSVDSLQCYKPGTITTAKPEPEETQEVPHHLIDFLEADEEPDDFVALALAKMEEITRRKRLPILVGGSTSLTIPLLLEAFNSKYQMLAITLVPHQSTYQSLIQSRGEEMLERGLLDELAGLQALEQVLLNGESNFRKGIWKAIGYQEFHPYLQADGSVGGREHLFQNGLALTAANTLQYGFYQLEWIRHTLTPFLHQEKATCISLSVTDKASWPMEVEGLAISMASDFLYGSQVIGFPPKESSESRVVCLFFWAEADISSGGSSSGNNPVHIEAAKSLAVVLHQHDIKLVYGGGTTGIMGAIASTLVELSGPSAVHGIVPAALARYEEKMTNEHIEQSYSSKFGMRTIVRDMHTRKRLMIQSVLDGTPGSGFVALSGGYGTMEELLEITTWYQLGIHKCSVCVFSVNGFFDGLVTWIGQVAQDGFIGPMDSDIIQVARSADEVVECLADLHRYSRNGELEWL
;
A
#
# COMPACT_ATOMS: atom_id res chain seq x y z
N MET A 1 -17.49 23.84 2.48
CA MET A 1 -17.16 22.73 1.56
C MET A 1 -15.96 21.99 2.13
N LYS A 2 -16.06 20.69 2.44
CA LYS A 2 -14.91 19.91 2.91
C LYS A 2 -13.88 19.80 1.77
N SER A 3 -12.63 20.18 2.03
CA SER A 3 -11.50 20.01 1.10
C SER A 3 -11.39 18.53 0.70
N VAL A 4 -11.47 18.22 -0.59
CA VAL A 4 -11.20 16.87 -1.10
C VAL A 4 -9.72 16.58 -0.90
N ARG A 5 -9.37 15.50 -0.19
CA ARG A 5 -7.97 15.06 -0.07
C ARG A 5 -7.46 14.70 -1.46
N LYS A 6 -6.34 15.30 -1.86
CA LYS A 6 -5.66 15.03 -3.12
C LYS A 6 -4.70 13.86 -2.89
N LEU A 7 -5.09 12.66 -3.31
CA LEU A 7 -4.25 11.46 -3.26
C LEU A 7 -3.77 11.13 -4.68
N ALA A 8 -2.56 10.58 -4.81
CA ALA A 8 -2.03 10.07 -6.06
C ALA A 8 -1.10 8.87 -5.80
N ILE A 9 -0.92 8.03 -6.82
CA ILE A 9 0.06 6.93 -6.81
C ILE A 9 1.06 7.18 -7.93
N GLY A 10 2.35 7.12 -7.64
CA GLY A 10 3.42 7.16 -8.64
C GLY A 10 4.06 5.80 -8.83
N ILE A 11 4.23 5.36 -10.07
CA ILE A 11 4.88 4.10 -10.43
C ILE A 11 6.10 4.42 -11.29
N PHE A 12 7.27 4.19 -10.71
CA PHE A 12 8.57 4.52 -11.27
C PHE A 12 9.41 3.26 -11.42
N GLY A 13 10.44 3.32 -12.26
CA GLY A 13 11.27 2.17 -12.56
C GLY A 13 11.89 2.27 -13.95
N PRO A 14 12.91 1.48 -14.25
CA PRO A 14 13.57 1.55 -15.54
C PRO A 14 12.67 0.99 -16.65
N THR A 15 13.05 1.19 -17.91
CA THR A 15 12.37 0.55 -19.05
C THR A 15 12.27 -0.98 -18.88
N ALA A 16 11.30 -1.62 -19.52
CA ALA A 16 11.02 -3.06 -19.40
C ALA A 16 10.70 -3.63 -17.98
N SER A 17 10.54 -2.78 -16.95
CA SER A 17 10.20 -3.24 -15.59
C SER A 17 8.72 -3.55 -15.34
N GLY A 18 7.83 -3.29 -16.30
CA GLY A 18 6.39 -3.57 -16.16
C GLY A 18 5.53 -2.45 -15.55
N LYS A 19 6.04 -1.21 -15.50
CA LYS A 19 5.32 -0.04 -14.95
C LYS A 19 3.86 0.10 -15.45
N THR A 20 3.66 0.04 -16.77
CA THR A 20 2.34 0.19 -17.40
C THR A 20 1.37 -0.89 -16.95
N LYS A 21 1.82 -2.15 -16.94
CA LYS A 21 1.03 -3.29 -16.45
C LYS A 21 0.59 -3.07 -15.00
N LEU A 22 1.51 -2.61 -14.14
CA LEU A 22 1.18 -2.34 -12.74
C LEU A 22 0.22 -1.14 -12.59
N GLY A 23 0.41 -0.08 -13.37
CA GLY A 23 -0.45 1.10 -13.39
C GLY A 23 -1.90 0.74 -13.72
N ILE A 24 -2.10 -0.09 -14.73
CA ILE A 24 -3.42 -0.59 -15.13
C ILE A 24 -4.03 -1.44 -14.00
N ALA A 25 -3.26 -2.35 -13.41
CA ALA A 25 -3.74 -3.20 -12.31
C ALA A 25 -4.23 -2.37 -11.10
N ILE A 26 -3.45 -1.37 -10.68
CA ILE A 26 -3.82 -0.46 -9.58
C ILE A 26 -5.02 0.42 -9.98
N ALA A 27 -5.06 0.93 -11.22
CA ALA A 27 -6.18 1.73 -11.70
C ALA A 27 -7.51 0.98 -11.64
N ARG A 28 -7.51 -0.30 -12.06
CA ARG A 28 -8.69 -1.16 -11.97
C ARG A 28 -9.11 -1.44 -10.53
N ALA A 29 -8.14 -1.64 -9.63
CA ALA A 29 -8.42 -1.92 -8.23
C ALA A 29 -9.02 -0.72 -7.48
N PHE A 30 -8.66 0.52 -7.84
CA PHE A 30 -9.00 1.72 -7.07
C PHE A 30 -9.70 2.83 -7.85
N LEU A 31 -10.38 2.49 -8.96
CA LEU A 31 -11.08 3.45 -9.84
C LEU A 31 -10.16 4.61 -10.27
N GLY A 32 -8.93 4.27 -10.63
CA GLY A 32 -7.90 5.21 -11.05
C GLY A 32 -7.90 5.50 -12.54
N GLU A 33 -7.17 6.53 -12.91
CA GLU A 33 -6.86 6.91 -14.29
C GLU A 33 -5.34 7.13 -14.40
N VAL A 34 -4.73 6.64 -15.49
CA VAL A 34 -3.29 6.71 -15.68
C VAL A 34 -2.91 8.04 -16.32
N VAL A 35 -1.90 8.71 -15.78
CA VAL A 35 -1.23 9.87 -16.40
C VAL A 35 0.18 9.41 -16.78
N SER A 36 0.46 9.34 -18.08
CA SER A 36 1.79 8.95 -18.55
C SER A 36 2.81 10.03 -18.20
N VAL A 37 3.96 9.62 -17.66
CA VAL A 37 5.13 10.47 -17.34
C VAL A 37 6.32 9.98 -18.16
N ASP A 38 6.12 9.94 -19.48
CA ASP A 38 7.11 9.54 -20.47
C ASP A 38 7.21 10.61 -21.57
N SER A 39 8.42 11.01 -21.93
CA SER A 39 8.67 12.06 -22.90
C SER A 39 8.46 11.64 -24.36
N LEU A 40 8.23 10.35 -24.62
CA LEU A 40 8.05 9.80 -25.96
C LEU A 40 6.62 9.28 -26.20
N GLN A 41 5.85 8.95 -25.16
CA GLN A 41 4.48 8.45 -25.35
C GLN A 41 3.47 9.54 -25.74
N CYS A 42 3.86 10.81 -25.66
CA CYS A 42 3.02 11.96 -26.02
C CYS A 42 2.79 12.12 -27.53
N TYR A 43 3.68 11.60 -28.38
CA TYR A 43 3.58 11.71 -29.84
C TYR A 43 2.54 10.74 -30.39
N LYS A 44 1.74 11.14 -31.36
CA LYS A 44 0.78 10.25 -32.06
C LYS A 44 1.45 9.06 -32.78
N PRO A 45 2.51 9.24 -33.58
CA PRO A 45 3.19 8.10 -34.21
C PRO A 45 4.09 7.35 -33.20
N GLY A 46 4.56 6.16 -33.58
CA GLY A 46 5.55 5.41 -32.80
C GLY A 46 4.98 4.64 -31.61
N THR A 47 3.78 4.05 -31.75
CA THR A 47 3.11 3.25 -30.71
C THR A 47 3.97 2.10 -30.20
N ILE A 48 4.59 1.32 -31.10
CA ILE A 48 5.41 0.17 -30.75
C ILE A 48 6.75 0.65 -30.19
N THR A 49 7.47 1.53 -30.90
CA THR A 49 8.82 1.98 -30.52
C THR A 49 8.87 2.73 -29.20
N THR A 50 7.81 3.46 -28.84
CA THR A 50 7.69 4.14 -27.53
C THR A 50 6.94 3.32 -26.49
N ALA A 51 6.49 2.13 -26.92
CA ALA A 51 5.79 1.14 -26.12
C ALA A 51 4.61 1.70 -25.32
N LYS A 52 3.73 2.39 -26.05
CA LYS A 52 2.43 2.83 -25.54
C LYS A 52 1.57 1.60 -25.25
N PRO A 53 0.69 1.68 -24.22
CA PRO A 53 -0.28 0.63 -23.99
C PRO A 53 -1.27 0.55 -25.15
N GLU A 54 -1.53 -0.65 -25.66
CA GLU A 54 -2.58 -0.85 -26.66
C GLU A 54 -3.97 -0.74 -26.03
N PRO A 55 -5.01 -0.35 -26.80
CA PRO A 55 -6.38 -0.28 -26.30
C PRO A 55 -6.85 -1.57 -25.58
N GLU A 56 -6.45 -2.73 -26.09
CA GLU A 56 -6.75 -4.04 -25.49
C GLU A 56 -6.03 -4.25 -24.15
N GLU A 57 -4.78 -3.79 -24.04
CA GLU A 57 -3.99 -3.85 -22.81
C GLU A 57 -4.52 -2.89 -21.74
N THR A 58 -5.04 -1.73 -22.14
CA THR A 58 -5.57 -0.73 -21.19
C THR A 58 -6.76 -1.23 -20.36
N GLN A 59 -7.48 -2.27 -20.83
CA GLN A 59 -8.64 -2.84 -20.14
C GLN A 59 -9.65 -1.77 -19.68
N GLU A 60 -9.95 -0.83 -20.58
CA GLU A 60 -10.85 0.32 -20.37
C GLU A 60 -10.37 1.38 -19.36
N VAL A 61 -9.14 1.27 -18.85
CA VAL A 61 -8.54 2.30 -17.98
C VAL A 61 -8.18 3.53 -18.83
N PRO A 62 -8.68 4.73 -18.50
CA PRO A 62 -8.29 5.95 -19.19
C PRO A 62 -6.80 6.25 -19.01
N HIS A 63 -6.11 6.52 -20.13
CA HIS A 63 -4.72 6.97 -20.15
C HIS A 63 -4.65 8.40 -20.70
N HIS A 64 -3.98 9.27 -19.95
CA HIS A 64 -3.84 10.69 -20.27
C HIS A 64 -2.40 11.02 -20.65
N LEU A 65 -2.24 12.11 -21.42
CA LEU A 65 -0.95 12.60 -21.93
C LEU A 65 -0.24 11.61 -22.85
N ILE A 66 -1.02 10.80 -23.55
CA ILE A 66 -0.57 9.98 -24.68
C ILE A 66 -1.19 10.52 -25.97
N ASP A 67 -0.50 10.37 -27.09
CA ASP A 67 -1.01 10.67 -28.45
C ASP A 67 -1.60 12.08 -28.67
N PHE A 68 -1.02 13.11 -28.04
CA PHE A 68 -1.51 14.49 -28.18
C PHE A 68 -0.59 15.42 -28.99
N LEU A 69 0.66 15.03 -29.26
CA LEU A 69 1.62 15.78 -30.07
C LEU A 69 1.80 15.14 -31.45
N GLU A 70 2.00 15.97 -32.47
CA GLU A 70 2.49 15.53 -33.79
C GLU A 70 3.98 15.17 -33.74
N ALA A 71 4.46 14.46 -34.77
CA ALA A 71 5.77 13.81 -34.79
C ALA A 71 6.97 14.73 -34.48
N ASP A 72 6.90 16.01 -34.89
CA ASP A 72 7.99 16.99 -34.79
C ASP A 72 7.70 18.13 -33.80
N GLU A 73 6.59 18.05 -33.08
CA GLU A 73 6.23 19.00 -32.02
C GLU A 73 7.04 18.76 -30.75
N GLU A 74 7.03 19.72 -29.83
CA GLU A 74 7.57 19.57 -28.48
C GLU A 74 6.52 20.13 -27.50
N PRO A 75 6.34 19.52 -26.32
CA PRO A 75 5.36 20.02 -25.36
C PRO A 75 5.80 21.38 -24.80
N ASP A 76 4.90 22.38 -24.85
CA ASP A 76 5.16 23.72 -24.30
C ASP A 76 5.44 23.69 -22.78
N ASP A 77 4.57 23.03 -22.01
CA ASP A 77 4.75 22.80 -20.57
C ASP A 77 4.06 21.49 -20.14
N PHE A 78 4.84 20.40 -20.16
CA PHE A 78 4.35 19.09 -19.75
C PHE A 78 3.87 19.06 -18.29
N VAL A 79 4.53 19.79 -17.39
CA VAL A 79 4.23 19.77 -15.96
C VAL A 79 2.86 20.39 -15.70
N ALA A 80 2.59 21.55 -16.30
CA ALA A 80 1.29 22.21 -16.18
C ALA A 80 0.16 21.33 -16.75
N LEU A 81 0.39 20.69 -17.91
CA LEU A 81 -0.59 19.77 -18.51
C LEU A 81 -0.88 18.57 -17.61
N ALA A 82 0.16 17.95 -17.05
CA ALA A 82 0.01 16.81 -16.16
C ALA A 82 -0.69 17.16 -14.86
N LEU A 83 -0.32 18.27 -14.23
CA LEU A 83 -0.98 18.74 -13.02
C LEU A 83 -2.47 19.04 -13.28
N ALA A 84 -2.80 19.72 -14.39
CA ALA A 84 -4.18 19.98 -14.76
C ALA A 84 -4.99 18.70 -14.98
N LYS A 85 -4.39 17.66 -15.59
CA LYS A 85 -5.03 16.34 -15.72
C LYS A 85 -5.23 15.67 -14.36
N MET A 86 -4.23 15.70 -13.48
CA MET A 86 -4.38 15.17 -12.11
C MET A 86 -5.53 15.85 -11.38
N GLU A 87 -5.70 17.17 -11.50
CA GLU A 87 -6.79 17.90 -10.87
C GLU A 87 -8.16 17.54 -11.45
N GLU A 88 -8.24 17.36 -12.77
CA GLU A 88 -9.47 16.90 -13.43
C GLU A 88 -9.90 15.52 -12.95
N ILE A 89 -8.96 14.56 -12.87
CA ILE A 89 -9.18 13.20 -12.37
C ILE A 89 -9.67 13.26 -10.92
N THR A 90 -8.98 14.01 -10.06
CA THR A 90 -9.38 14.19 -8.66
C THR A 90 -10.78 14.81 -8.54
N ARG A 91 -11.13 15.79 -9.39
CA ARG A 91 -12.46 16.41 -9.41
C ARG A 91 -13.56 15.42 -9.78
N ARG A 92 -13.25 14.42 -10.62
CA ARG A 92 -14.13 13.27 -10.92
C ARG A 92 -14.17 12.22 -9.79
N LYS A 93 -13.50 12.47 -8.65
CA LYS A 93 -13.35 11.54 -7.52
C LYS A 93 -12.67 10.22 -7.91
N ARG A 94 -11.77 10.28 -8.90
CA ARG A 94 -10.93 9.16 -9.32
C ARG A 94 -9.50 9.39 -8.87
N LEU A 95 -8.71 8.32 -8.87
CA LEU A 95 -7.33 8.34 -8.40
C LEU A 95 -6.35 8.61 -9.57
N PRO A 96 -5.58 9.70 -9.56
CA PRO A 96 -4.49 9.89 -10.51
C PRO A 96 -3.35 8.90 -10.24
N ILE A 97 -2.97 8.14 -11.26
CA ILE A 97 -1.86 7.19 -11.21
C ILE A 97 -0.80 7.63 -12.21
N LEU A 98 0.31 8.17 -11.70
CA LEU A 98 1.44 8.61 -12.51
C LEU A 98 2.27 7.39 -12.88
N VAL A 99 2.49 7.15 -14.17
CA VAL A 99 3.27 6.00 -14.65
C VAL A 99 4.35 6.48 -15.59
N GLY A 100 5.62 6.27 -15.25
CA GLY A 100 6.69 6.72 -16.13
C GLY A 100 8.10 6.46 -15.65
N GLY A 101 9.05 6.64 -16.56
CA GLY A 101 10.48 6.50 -16.29
C GLY A 101 11.29 7.73 -16.69
N SER A 102 10.64 8.82 -17.11
CA SER A 102 11.36 10.01 -17.57
C SER A 102 12.00 10.74 -16.40
N THR A 103 13.33 10.74 -16.36
CA THR A 103 14.11 11.38 -15.29
C THR A 103 13.98 12.90 -15.31
N SER A 104 13.72 13.50 -16.48
CA SER A 104 13.56 14.95 -16.65
C SER A 104 12.16 15.45 -16.30
N LEU A 105 11.11 14.65 -16.51
CA LEU A 105 9.72 15.06 -16.26
C LEU A 105 9.26 14.77 -14.83
N THR A 106 9.78 13.71 -14.22
CA THR A 106 9.25 13.18 -12.95
C THR A 106 9.42 14.16 -11.79
N ILE A 107 10.63 14.67 -11.55
CA ILE A 107 10.89 15.54 -10.38
C ILE A 107 10.12 16.86 -10.46
N PRO A 108 10.13 17.61 -11.59
CA PRO A 108 9.33 18.83 -11.71
C PRO A 108 7.83 18.58 -11.48
N LEU A 109 7.29 17.50 -12.05
CA LEU A 109 5.87 17.14 -11.85
C LEU A 109 5.56 16.82 -10.38
N LEU A 110 6.41 16.03 -9.73
CA LEU A 110 6.21 15.67 -8.33
C LEU A 110 6.28 16.89 -7.42
N LEU A 111 7.24 17.79 -7.65
CA LEU A 111 7.37 19.03 -6.91
C LEU A 111 6.08 19.86 -6.98
N GLU A 112 5.54 20.06 -8.19
CA GLU A 112 4.27 20.79 -8.38
C GLU A 112 3.07 20.05 -7.80
N ALA A 113 3.05 18.71 -7.85
CA ALA A 113 2.02 17.91 -7.20
C ALA A 113 2.04 18.08 -5.67
N PHE A 114 3.22 18.03 -5.03
CA PHE A 114 3.36 18.26 -3.58
C PHE A 114 3.01 19.70 -3.19
N ASN A 115 3.44 20.70 -3.98
CA ASN A 115 3.02 22.10 -3.82
C ASN A 115 1.49 22.24 -3.88
N SER A 116 0.86 21.47 -4.77
CA SER A 116 -0.59 21.38 -4.93
C SER A 116 -1.30 20.50 -3.89
N LYS A 117 -0.59 20.10 -2.82
CA LYS A 117 -1.09 19.33 -1.66
C LYS A 117 -1.50 17.89 -1.98
N TYR A 118 -0.93 17.28 -3.02
CA TYR A 118 -1.08 15.84 -3.21
C TYR A 118 -0.27 15.07 -2.15
N GLN A 119 -0.90 14.07 -1.54
CA GLN A 119 -0.20 13.01 -0.81
C GLN A 119 0.05 11.86 -1.77
N MET A 120 1.22 11.24 -1.71
CA MET A 120 1.64 10.26 -2.71
C MET A 120 2.20 8.97 -2.10
N LEU A 121 1.77 7.84 -2.68
CA LEU A 121 2.48 6.57 -2.61
C LEU A 121 3.34 6.43 -3.86
N ALA A 122 4.66 6.33 -3.68
CA ALA A 122 5.62 6.08 -4.74
C ALA A 122 6.06 4.61 -4.71
N ILE A 123 5.81 3.91 -5.81
CA ILE A 123 6.17 2.51 -6.04
C ILE A 123 7.30 2.48 -7.06
N THR A 124 8.46 1.99 -6.65
CA THR A 124 9.64 1.87 -7.51
C THR A 124 9.84 0.40 -7.89
N LEU A 125 9.84 0.10 -9.19
CA LEU A 125 10.16 -1.22 -9.72
C LEU A 125 11.66 -1.35 -9.95
N VAL A 126 12.27 -2.34 -9.33
CA VAL A 126 13.72 -2.60 -9.39
C VAL A 126 13.93 -4.00 -9.97
N PRO A 127 14.26 -4.13 -11.27
CA PRO A 127 14.55 -5.42 -11.86
C PRO A 127 15.81 -6.05 -11.25
N HIS A 128 15.77 -7.37 -11.07
CA HIS A 128 16.91 -8.11 -10.55
C HIS A 128 18.05 -8.13 -11.59
N GLN A 129 19.29 -7.96 -11.15
CA GLN A 129 20.44 -7.81 -12.04
C GLN A 129 20.60 -8.99 -13.02
N SER A 130 20.31 -10.21 -12.56
CA SER A 130 20.43 -11.42 -13.39
C SER A 130 19.36 -11.57 -14.46
N THR A 131 18.23 -10.86 -14.33
CA THR A 131 17.08 -11.00 -15.25
C THR A 131 16.83 -9.74 -16.06
N TYR A 132 17.45 -8.61 -15.73
CA TYR A 132 17.13 -7.35 -16.38
C TYR A 132 17.43 -7.35 -17.89
N GLN A 133 18.55 -7.95 -18.29
CA GLN A 133 18.89 -8.07 -19.71
C GLN A 133 17.90 -8.96 -20.48
N SER A 134 17.42 -10.05 -19.88
CA SER A 134 16.43 -10.92 -20.53
C SER A 134 15.05 -10.26 -20.62
N LEU A 135 14.68 -9.40 -19.66
CA LEU A 135 13.46 -8.59 -19.75
C LEU A 135 13.50 -7.61 -20.93
N ILE A 136 14.64 -6.94 -21.15
CA ILE A 136 14.81 -6.04 -22.30
C ILE A 136 14.79 -6.83 -23.61
N GLN A 137 15.48 -7.97 -23.66
CA GLN A 137 15.51 -8.81 -24.85
C GLN A 137 14.11 -9.32 -25.22
N SER A 138 13.38 -9.91 -24.26
CA SER A 138 12.01 -10.40 -24.47
C SER A 138 11.09 -9.28 -24.96
N ARG A 139 11.24 -8.06 -24.43
CA ARG A 139 10.46 -6.90 -24.90
C ARG A 139 10.81 -6.51 -26.33
N GLY A 140 12.09 -6.53 -26.70
CA GLY A 140 12.52 -6.24 -28.07
C GLY A 140 11.98 -7.26 -29.08
N GLU A 141 12.00 -8.54 -28.73
CA GLU A 141 11.41 -9.62 -29.52
C GLU A 141 9.90 -9.41 -29.72
N GLU A 142 9.16 -9.14 -28.64
CA GLU A 142 7.72 -8.81 -28.69
C GLU A 142 7.43 -7.59 -29.58
N MET A 143 8.28 -6.55 -29.56
CA MET A 143 8.13 -5.37 -30.43
C MET A 143 8.33 -5.71 -31.91
N LEU A 144 9.29 -6.57 -32.23
CA LEU A 144 9.52 -7.02 -33.62
C LEU A 144 8.34 -7.83 -34.13
N GLU A 145 7.81 -8.75 -33.33
CA GLU A 145 6.62 -9.55 -33.66
C GLU A 145 5.40 -8.68 -33.93
N ARG A 146 5.29 -7.53 -33.24
CA ARG A 146 4.23 -6.53 -33.45
C ARG A 146 4.42 -5.63 -34.68
N GLY A 147 5.52 -5.79 -35.43
CA GLY A 147 5.76 -5.01 -36.64
C GLY A 147 6.55 -3.72 -36.42
N LEU A 148 7.47 -3.68 -35.43
CA LEU A 148 8.34 -2.53 -35.19
C LEU A 148 9.02 -2.01 -36.47
N LEU A 149 9.51 -2.89 -37.35
CA LEU A 149 10.21 -2.47 -38.57
C LEU A 149 9.32 -1.66 -39.52
N ASP A 150 8.04 -2.04 -39.66
CA ASP A 150 7.09 -1.33 -40.49
C ASP A 150 6.77 0.05 -39.90
N GLU A 151 6.65 0.14 -38.57
CA GLU A 151 6.47 1.41 -37.86
C GLU A 151 7.67 2.35 -38.04
N LEU A 152 8.89 1.82 -37.92
CA LEU A 152 10.13 2.59 -38.11
C LEU A 152 10.26 3.10 -39.55
N ALA A 153 9.85 2.31 -40.55
CA ALA A 153 9.79 2.76 -41.94
C ALA A 153 8.77 3.90 -42.14
N GLY A 154 7.62 3.84 -41.45
CA GLY A 154 6.65 4.94 -41.41
C GLY A 154 7.21 6.22 -40.79
N LEU A 155 7.98 6.09 -39.70
CA LEU A 155 8.67 7.23 -39.07
C LEU A 155 9.74 7.85 -39.99
N GLN A 156 10.41 7.04 -40.81
CA GLN A 156 11.36 7.54 -41.81
C GLN A 156 10.68 8.34 -42.91
N ALA A 157 9.52 7.88 -43.38
CA ALA A 157 8.74 8.64 -44.36
C ALA A 157 8.29 10.00 -43.78
N LEU A 158 7.88 10.04 -42.51
CA LEU A 158 7.54 11.28 -41.81
C LEU A 158 8.76 12.20 -41.63
N GLU A 159 9.93 11.66 -41.33
CA GLU A 159 11.19 12.42 -41.21
C GLU A 159 11.52 13.16 -42.51
N GLN A 160 11.39 12.47 -43.65
CA GLN A 160 11.62 13.06 -44.97
C GLN A 160 10.68 14.23 -45.26
N VAL A 161 9.42 14.12 -44.83
CA VAL A 161 8.39 15.15 -45.06
C VAL A 161 8.55 16.34 -44.11
N LEU A 162 8.77 16.09 -42.83
CA LEU A 162 8.72 17.11 -41.77
C LEU A 162 10.07 17.78 -41.52
N LEU A 163 11.17 17.05 -41.72
CA LEU A 163 12.53 17.55 -41.49
C LEU A 163 13.32 17.79 -42.79
N ASN A 164 12.63 17.79 -43.95
CA ASN A 164 13.24 18.00 -45.28
C ASN A 164 14.43 17.05 -45.59
N GLY A 165 14.45 15.86 -44.98
CA GLY A 165 15.54 14.89 -45.15
C GLY A 165 16.79 15.17 -44.31
N GLU A 166 16.80 16.19 -43.44
CA GLU A 166 17.85 16.39 -42.44
C GLU A 166 17.51 15.64 -41.15
N SER A 167 18.10 14.45 -40.96
CA SER A 167 17.82 13.63 -39.80
C SER A 167 18.18 14.35 -38.49
N ASN A 168 17.23 14.39 -37.54
CA ASN A 168 17.43 15.01 -36.23
C ASN A 168 16.92 14.11 -35.10
N PHE A 169 17.82 13.24 -34.62
CA PHE A 169 17.55 12.30 -33.52
C PHE A 169 17.42 12.96 -32.14
N ARG A 170 17.35 14.29 -32.07
CA ARG A 170 17.18 15.07 -30.83
C ARG A 170 15.86 15.83 -30.77
N LYS A 171 15.00 15.70 -31.78
CA LYS A 171 13.72 16.40 -31.89
C LYS A 171 12.58 15.41 -32.05
N GLY A 172 11.46 15.68 -31.39
CA GLY A 172 10.20 14.95 -31.60
C GLY A 172 10.29 13.45 -31.32
N ILE A 173 9.53 12.66 -32.06
CA ILE A 173 9.48 11.20 -31.92
C ILE A 173 10.81 10.51 -32.26
N TRP A 174 11.66 11.11 -33.09
CA TRP A 174 12.93 10.53 -33.54
C TRP A 174 14.02 10.47 -32.45
N LYS A 175 13.73 11.00 -31.26
CA LYS A 175 14.49 10.76 -30.02
C LYS A 175 14.37 9.32 -29.52
N ALA A 176 13.39 8.55 -29.99
CA ALA A 176 13.12 7.21 -29.48
C ALA A 176 14.29 6.25 -29.74
N ILE A 177 14.68 5.53 -28.69
CA ILE A 177 15.63 4.42 -28.79
C ILE A 177 15.02 3.36 -29.71
N GLY A 178 15.79 2.94 -30.71
CA GLY A 178 15.37 2.06 -31.79
C GLY A 178 15.35 2.78 -33.13
N TYR A 179 14.92 4.05 -33.21
CA TYR A 179 14.87 4.74 -34.49
C TYR A 179 16.27 5.04 -35.04
N GLN A 180 17.12 5.70 -34.24
CA GLN A 180 18.48 6.06 -34.65
C GLN A 180 19.33 4.81 -34.97
N GLU A 181 19.15 3.74 -34.19
CA GLU A 181 19.89 2.49 -34.31
C GLU A 181 19.52 1.72 -35.58
N PHE A 182 18.25 1.75 -35.99
CA PHE A 182 17.78 1.15 -37.24
C PHE A 182 17.87 2.08 -38.44
N HIS A 183 18.18 3.36 -38.26
CA HIS A 183 18.26 4.32 -39.37
C HIS A 183 19.16 3.85 -40.54
N PRO A 184 20.37 3.27 -40.31
CA PRO A 184 21.17 2.70 -41.40
C PRO A 184 20.49 1.53 -42.12
N TYR A 185 19.74 0.69 -41.40
CA TYR A 185 18.96 -0.40 -41.98
C TYR A 185 17.82 0.12 -42.86
N LEU A 186 17.13 1.18 -42.42
CA LEU A 186 16.02 1.81 -43.15
C LEU A 186 16.50 2.52 -44.44
N GLN A 187 17.73 3.02 -44.47
CA GLN A 187 18.32 3.66 -45.66
C GLN A 187 18.96 2.68 -46.65
N ALA A 188 19.10 1.40 -46.30
CA ALA A 188 19.85 0.45 -47.11
C ALA A 188 19.06 0.00 -48.36
N ASP A 189 19.65 0.25 -49.53
CA ASP A 189 19.18 -0.30 -50.80
C ASP A 189 19.36 -1.84 -50.83
N GLY A 190 18.45 -2.52 -51.54
CA GLY A 190 18.09 -3.95 -51.42
C GLY A 190 19.16 -5.05 -51.65
N SER A 191 20.44 -4.80 -51.41
CA SER A 191 21.45 -5.85 -51.34
C SER A 191 21.25 -6.72 -50.08
N VAL A 192 20.94 -8.01 -50.30
CA VAL A 192 20.49 -8.94 -49.24
C VAL A 192 21.54 -9.14 -48.14
N GLY A 193 22.83 -9.19 -48.49
CA GLY A 193 23.92 -9.44 -47.52
C GLY A 193 24.26 -8.26 -46.62
N GLY A 194 24.13 -7.02 -47.11
CA GLY A 194 24.37 -5.81 -46.31
C GLY A 194 23.21 -5.53 -45.35
N ARG A 195 21.98 -5.79 -45.79
CA ARG A 195 20.76 -5.50 -45.02
C ARG A 195 20.61 -6.39 -43.78
N GLU A 196 20.95 -7.67 -43.87
CA GLU A 196 20.93 -8.57 -42.70
C GLU A 196 21.93 -8.13 -41.63
N HIS A 197 23.14 -7.77 -42.02
CA HIS A 197 24.14 -7.26 -41.08
C HIS A 197 23.67 -5.96 -40.39
N LEU A 198 23.08 -5.03 -41.15
CA LEU A 198 22.54 -3.78 -40.59
C LEU A 198 21.36 -4.03 -39.64
N PHE A 199 20.52 -5.03 -39.93
CA PHE A 199 19.42 -5.44 -39.06
C PHE A 199 19.96 -5.96 -37.71
N GLN A 200 20.90 -6.91 -37.75
CA GLN A 200 21.52 -7.46 -36.53
C GLN A 200 22.24 -6.38 -35.71
N ASN A 201 22.92 -5.45 -36.39
CA ASN A 201 23.55 -4.31 -35.74
C ASN A 201 22.53 -3.36 -35.09
N GLY A 202 21.42 -3.07 -35.77
CA GLY A 202 20.32 -2.25 -35.22
C GLY A 202 19.72 -2.87 -33.95
N LEU A 203 19.51 -4.18 -33.94
CA LEU A 203 19.06 -4.92 -32.75
C LEU A 203 20.06 -4.82 -31.59
N ALA A 204 21.34 -5.10 -31.86
CA ALA A 204 22.38 -5.07 -30.85
C ALA A 204 22.53 -3.68 -30.23
N LEU A 205 22.54 -2.62 -31.04
CA LEU A 205 22.62 -1.24 -30.58
C LEU A 205 21.38 -0.82 -29.80
N THR A 206 20.18 -1.19 -30.26
CA THR A 206 18.92 -0.89 -29.57
C THR A 206 18.90 -1.54 -28.18
N ALA A 207 19.29 -2.81 -28.08
CA ALA A 207 19.37 -3.52 -26.81
C ALA A 207 20.41 -2.89 -25.87
N ALA A 208 21.59 -2.55 -26.38
CA ALA A 208 22.66 -1.92 -25.61
C ALA A 208 22.25 -0.54 -25.07
N ASN A 209 21.67 0.32 -25.92
CA ASN A 209 21.23 1.66 -25.54
C ASN A 209 20.03 1.62 -24.59
N THR A 210 19.10 0.69 -24.79
CA THR A 210 17.97 0.45 -23.86
C THR A 210 18.47 0.01 -22.48
N LEU A 211 19.46 -0.88 -22.43
CA LEU A 211 20.08 -1.33 -21.18
C LEU A 211 20.84 -0.21 -20.48
N GLN A 212 21.63 0.57 -21.22
CA GLN A 212 22.34 1.73 -20.69
C GLN A 212 21.37 2.78 -20.12
N TYR A 213 20.28 3.09 -20.84
CA TYR A 213 19.24 3.98 -20.35
C TYR A 213 18.57 3.42 -19.08
N GLY A 214 18.31 2.12 -19.06
CA GLY A 214 17.82 1.42 -17.87
C GLY A 214 18.71 1.57 -16.64
N PHE A 215 20.02 1.36 -16.78
CA PHE A 215 20.97 1.56 -15.69
C PHE A 215 21.04 3.02 -15.25
N TYR A 216 21.02 3.97 -16.19
CA TYR A 216 20.94 5.39 -15.86
C TYR A 216 19.67 5.72 -15.06
N GLN A 217 18.51 5.16 -15.42
CA GLN A 217 17.27 5.31 -14.65
C GLN A 217 17.40 4.74 -13.24
N LEU A 218 18.03 3.57 -13.07
CA LEU A 218 18.25 2.96 -11.75
C LEU A 218 19.16 3.81 -10.85
N GLU A 219 20.26 4.31 -11.40
CA GLU A 219 21.17 5.22 -10.69
C GLU A 219 20.45 6.52 -10.31
N TRP A 220 19.69 7.09 -11.25
CA TRP A 220 18.89 8.29 -10.99
C TRP A 220 17.80 8.04 -9.92
N ILE A 221 17.13 6.89 -9.95
CA ILE A 221 16.17 6.51 -8.92
C ILE A 221 16.85 6.48 -7.55
N ARG A 222 18.00 5.80 -7.45
CA ARG A 222 18.75 5.63 -6.20
C ARG A 222 19.28 6.96 -5.64
N HIS A 223 19.84 7.80 -6.50
CA HIS A 223 20.58 8.99 -6.09
C HIS A 223 19.78 10.30 -6.16
N THR A 224 18.67 10.31 -6.89
CA THR A 224 17.84 11.52 -7.09
C THR A 224 16.40 11.32 -6.63
N LEU A 225 15.68 10.33 -7.19
CA LEU A 225 14.24 10.17 -6.91
C LEU A 225 13.96 9.76 -5.46
N THR A 226 14.61 8.72 -4.96
CA THR A 226 14.36 8.21 -3.60
C THR A 226 14.69 9.26 -2.53
N PRO A 227 15.86 9.96 -2.57
CA PRO A 227 16.12 11.05 -1.64
C PRO A 227 15.09 12.18 -1.71
N PHE A 228 14.66 12.56 -2.92
CA PHE A 228 13.64 13.58 -3.11
C PHE A 228 12.29 13.17 -2.50
N LEU A 229 11.84 11.94 -2.75
CA LEU A 229 10.58 11.43 -2.20
C LEU A 229 10.61 11.36 -0.67
N HIS A 230 11.76 10.97 -0.08
CA HIS A 230 11.94 10.99 1.37
C HIS A 230 11.90 12.42 1.95
N GLN A 231 12.54 13.39 1.27
CA GLN A 231 12.51 14.79 1.67
C GLN A 231 11.07 15.35 1.69
N GLU A 232 10.27 15.00 0.68
CA GLU A 232 8.86 15.38 0.57
C GLU A 232 7.91 14.49 1.41
N LYS A 233 8.45 13.55 2.21
CA LYS A 233 7.71 12.64 3.09
C LYS A 233 6.66 11.80 2.36
N ALA A 234 6.92 11.43 1.12
CA ALA A 234 6.09 10.50 0.37
C ALA A 234 6.21 9.08 0.93
N THR A 235 5.11 8.33 0.94
CA THR A 235 5.17 6.90 1.27
C THR A 235 5.86 6.17 0.12
N CYS A 236 6.96 5.47 0.39
CA CYS A 236 7.77 4.85 -0.66
C CYS A 236 7.86 3.32 -0.47
N ILE A 237 7.83 2.58 -1.57
CA ILE A 237 8.23 1.17 -1.61
C ILE A 237 9.06 0.88 -2.86
N SER A 238 10.04 -0.01 -2.71
CA SER A 238 10.74 -0.65 -3.81
C SER A 238 10.29 -2.11 -3.94
N LEU A 239 9.90 -2.53 -5.15
CA LEU A 239 9.49 -3.89 -5.48
C LEU A 239 10.49 -4.52 -6.44
N SER A 240 10.98 -5.70 -6.09
CA SER A 240 11.90 -6.46 -6.94
C SER A 240 11.15 -7.09 -8.12
N VAL A 241 11.64 -6.90 -9.33
CA VAL A 241 11.10 -7.54 -10.55
C VAL A 241 12.04 -8.64 -10.99
N THR A 242 11.66 -9.89 -10.72
CA THR A 242 12.46 -11.07 -11.03
C THR A 242 12.07 -11.66 -12.38
N ASP A 243 10.85 -12.17 -12.51
CA ASP A 243 10.34 -12.80 -13.72
C ASP A 243 8.81 -12.68 -13.87
N LYS A 244 8.28 -13.13 -15.02
CA LYS A 244 6.84 -13.06 -15.33
C LYS A 244 6.00 -13.96 -14.42
N ALA A 245 6.54 -15.05 -13.88
CA ALA A 245 5.80 -16.02 -13.07
C ALA A 245 5.61 -15.57 -11.62
N SER A 246 6.61 -14.90 -11.05
CA SER A 246 6.54 -14.32 -9.69
C SER A 246 5.70 -13.03 -9.62
N TRP A 247 5.53 -12.33 -10.75
CA TRP A 247 4.85 -11.03 -10.86
C TRP A 247 3.55 -10.90 -10.06
N PRO A 248 2.57 -11.82 -10.14
CA PRO A 248 1.30 -11.65 -9.43
C PRO A 248 1.44 -11.58 -7.91
N MET A 249 2.40 -12.33 -7.34
CA MET A 249 2.60 -12.40 -5.89
C MET A 249 3.61 -11.36 -5.39
N GLU A 250 4.74 -11.20 -6.09
CA GLU A 250 5.88 -10.39 -5.62
C GLU A 250 5.79 -8.92 -6.02
N VAL A 251 5.01 -8.57 -7.04
CA VAL A 251 4.89 -7.18 -7.52
C VAL A 251 3.45 -6.69 -7.43
N GLU A 252 2.55 -7.31 -8.19
CA GLU A 252 1.17 -6.81 -8.34
C GLU A 252 0.38 -6.89 -7.03
N GLY A 253 0.39 -8.06 -6.37
CA GLY A 253 -0.31 -8.26 -5.10
C GLY A 253 0.21 -7.36 -3.98
N LEU A 254 1.53 -7.18 -3.86
CA LEU A 254 2.14 -6.30 -2.86
C LEU A 254 1.81 -4.83 -3.14
N ALA A 255 1.93 -4.39 -4.39
CA ALA A 255 1.62 -3.03 -4.80
C ALA A 255 0.15 -2.68 -4.54
N ILE A 256 -0.80 -3.57 -4.90
CA ILE A 256 -2.23 -3.37 -4.64
C ILE A 256 -2.51 -3.34 -3.13
N SER A 257 -1.88 -4.22 -2.36
CA SER A 257 -2.02 -4.21 -0.90
C SER A 257 -1.55 -2.90 -0.28
N MET A 258 -0.43 -2.36 -0.75
CA MET A 258 0.10 -1.10 -0.23
C MET A 258 -0.66 0.12 -0.75
N ALA A 259 -1.14 0.09 -1.99
CA ALA A 259 -2.06 1.09 -2.50
C ALA A 259 -3.34 1.11 -1.66
N SER A 260 -3.88 -0.06 -1.31
CA SER A 260 -4.99 -0.19 -0.36
C SER A 260 -4.62 0.44 0.99
N ASP A 261 -3.53 0.02 1.62
CA ASP A 261 -3.09 0.57 2.91
C ASP A 261 -2.81 2.08 2.85
N PHE A 262 -2.28 2.60 1.75
CA PHE A 262 -2.08 4.03 1.56
C PHE A 262 -3.41 4.76 1.40
N LEU A 263 -4.32 4.26 0.57
CA LEU A 263 -5.61 4.92 0.32
C LEU A 263 -6.55 4.84 1.52
N TYR A 264 -6.58 3.70 2.23
CA TYR A 264 -7.42 3.47 3.40
C TYR A 264 -6.73 3.86 4.72
N GLY A 265 -5.41 3.76 4.82
CA GLY A 265 -4.63 4.41 5.88
C GLY A 265 -4.66 5.93 5.74
N SER A 266 -4.78 6.47 4.52
CA SER A 266 -5.16 7.87 4.31
C SER A 266 -6.65 8.14 4.55
N GLN A 267 -7.48 7.14 4.87
CA GLN A 267 -8.84 7.30 5.41
C GLN A 267 -8.89 7.22 6.95
N VAL A 268 -7.78 6.91 7.62
CA VAL A 268 -7.66 6.82 9.08
C VAL A 268 -6.30 7.44 9.44
N ILE A 269 -6.13 8.74 9.76
CA ILE A 269 -6.92 9.59 10.66
C ILE A 269 -6.81 11.04 10.21
N GLY A 270 -7.89 11.53 9.63
CA GLY A 270 -8.32 12.89 9.90
C GLY A 270 -9.71 12.75 10.43
N PHE A 271 -9.86 12.79 11.76
CA PHE A 271 -11.16 13.05 12.34
C PHE A 271 -11.75 14.23 11.57
N PRO A 272 -12.93 14.12 10.94
CA PRO A 272 -13.65 15.35 10.64
C PRO A 272 -13.74 16.10 11.98
N PRO A 273 -13.43 17.41 12.06
CA PRO A 273 -13.97 18.19 13.15
C PRO A 273 -15.48 18.21 12.89
N LYS A 274 -16.15 17.19 13.40
CA LYS A 274 -17.55 17.24 13.78
C LYS A 274 -17.51 17.37 15.28
N GLU A 275 -17.92 18.57 15.67
CA GLU A 275 -18.24 19.03 17.01
C GLU A 275 -18.67 17.86 17.94
N SER A 276 -17.91 17.69 19.04
CA SER A 276 -18.06 16.72 20.17
C SER A 276 -17.99 15.23 19.77
N SER A 277 -16.99 14.42 20.10
CA SER A 277 -16.27 14.14 21.37
C SER A 277 -14.91 13.48 21.07
N GLU A 278 -13.86 13.78 21.84
CA GLU A 278 -12.52 13.17 21.81
C GLU A 278 -12.52 11.76 22.46
N SER A 279 -13.14 10.78 21.79
CA SER A 279 -13.34 9.44 22.38
C SER A 279 -12.05 8.62 22.50
N ARG A 280 -11.85 7.96 23.65
CA ARG A 280 -10.74 7.01 23.89
C ARG A 280 -10.92 5.74 23.05
N VAL A 281 -9.83 5.03 22.75
CA VAL A 281 -9.86 3.77 21.99
C VAL A 281 -9.24 2.64 22.81
N VAL A 282 -9.92 1.50 22.85
CA VAL A 282 -9.42 0.28 23.49
C VAL A 282 -9.30 -0.83 22.45
N CYS A 283 -8.12 -1.47 22.39
CA CYS A 283 -7.94 -2.71 21.67
C CYS A 283 -8.11 -3.90 22.60
N LEU A 284 -8.99 -4.83 22.22
CA LEU A 284 -9.18 -6.07 22.95
C LEU A 284 -8.51 -7.26 22.28
N PHE A 285 -7.63 -7.92 23.02
CA PHE A 285 -6.97 -9.14 22.58
C PHE A 285 -7.77 -10.34 23.04
N PHE A 286 -8.19 -11.13 22.06
CA PHE A 286 -8.61 -12.50 22.32
C PHE A 286 -8.51 -13.34 21.05
N TRP A 287 -7.88 -14.50 21.18
CA TRP A 287 -7.94 -15.58 20.21
C TRP A 287 -8.22 -16.86 20.97
N ALA A 288 -9.18 -17.63 20.50
CA ALA A 288 -9.39 -18.97 20.99
C ALA A 288 -9.50 -19.88 19.77
N GLU A 289 -8.92 -21.08 19.88
CA GLU A 289 -9.22 -22.15 18.95
C GLU A 289 -10.74 -22.32 18.93
N ALA A 290 -11.30 -22.06 17.76
CA ALA A 290 -12.65 -22.41 17.42
C ALA A 290 -12.82 -23.91 17.69
N ASP A 291 -13.79 -24.27 18.53
CA ASP A 291 -14.41 -25.59 18.38
C ASP A 291 -14.77 -25.73 16.88
N ILE A 292 -14.49 -26.88 16.28
CA ILE A 292 -14.37 -27.18 14.83
C ILE A 292 -15.65 -26.81 14.02
N SER A 293 -16.68 -26.29 14.69
CA SER A 293 -17.97 -25.88 14.17
C SER A 293 -18.21 -24.35 14.09
N SER A 294 -17.35 -23.46 14.61
CA SER A 294 -17.60 -22.00 14.51
C SER A 294 -16.33 -21.14 14.51
N GLY A 295 -16.05 -20.45 13.39
CA GLY A 295 -14.82 -19.66 13.17
C GLY A 295 -14.66 -18.37 13.99
N GLY A 296 -14.71 -18.44 15.33
CA GLY A 296 -14.49 -17.27 16.20
C GLY A 296 -13.98 -17.63 17.60
N SER A 297 -14.00 -16.66 18.52
CA SER A 297 -13.57 -16.86 19.91
C SER A 297 -14.47 -17.89 20.60
N SER A 298 -13.87 -18.85 21.30
CA SER A 298 -14.57 -19.73 22.24
C SER A 298 -15.25 -18.93 23.35
N SER A 299 -16.45 -19.35 23.74
CA SER A 299 -17.13 -18.84 24.93
C SER A 299 -16.48 -19.28 26.24
N GLY A 300 -15.54 -20.23 26.18
CA GLY A 300 -15.13 -21.02 27.33
C GLY A 300 -16.28 -21.87 27.87
N ASN A 301 -15.99 -22.63 28.93
CA ASN A 301 -16.98 -23.51 29.59
C ASN A 301 -17.73 -22.81 30.74
N ASN A 302 -17.29 -21.61 31.13
CA ASN A 302 -17.88 -20.85 32.23
C ASN A 302 -18.52 -19.55 31.70
N PRO A 303 -19.85 -19.37 31.84
CA PRO A 303 -20.56 -18.20 31.31
C PRO A 303 -20.11 -16.86 31.89
N VAL A 304 -19.44 -16.86 33.05
CA VAL A 304 -18.94 -15.65 33.71
C VAL A 304 -18.06 -14.77 32.79
N HIS A 305 -17.31 -15.38 31.86
CA HIS A 305 -16.44 -14.63 30.95
C HIS A 305 -17.23 -13.86 29.88
N ILE A 306 -18.35 -14.45 29.42
CA ILE A 306 -19.27 -13.76 28.50
C ILE A 306 -19.95 -12.59 29.22
N GLU A 307 -20.41 -12.80 30.45
CA GLU A 307 -21.07 -11.75 31.24
C GLU A 307 -20.09 -10.63 31.60
N ALA A 308 -18.84 -10.94 31.89
CA ALA A 308 -17.79 -9.95 32.07
C ALA A 308 -17.55 -9.12 30.80
N ALA A 309 -17.51 -9.76 29.62
CA ALA A 309 -17.37 -9.08 28.33
C ALA A 309 -18.53 -8.11 28.06
N LYS A 310 -19.77 -8.51 28.36
CA LYS A 310 -20.95 -7.63 28.27
C LYS A 310 -20.89 -6.48 29.28
N SER A 311 -20.49 -6.76 30.51
CA SER A 311 -20.30 -5.74 31.55
C SER A 311 -19.28 -4.69 31.12
N LEU A 312 -18.17 -5.12 30.52
CA LEU A 312 -17.17 -4.22 29.96
C LEU A 312 -17.75 -3.36 28.83
N ALA A 313 -18.55 -3.91 27.91
CA ALA A 313 -19.24 -3.09 26.90
C ALA A 313 -20.09 -1.96 27.51
N VAL A 314 -20.82 -2.25 28.61
CA VAL A 314 -21.62 -1.23 29.31
C VAL A 314 -20.74 -0.11 29.86
N VAL A 315 -19.62 -0.46 30.49
CA VAL A 315 -18.68 0.53 31.03
C VAL A 315 -18.00 1.33 29.90
N LEU A 316 -17.59 0.69 28.80
CA LEU A 316 -17.04 1.39 27.64
C LEU A 316 -18.03 2.41 27.06
N HIS A 317 -19.32 2.05 26.96
CA HIS A 317 -20.38 2.97 26.55
C HIS A 317 -20.50 4.17 27.49
N GLN A 318 -20.53 3.94 28.81
CA GLN A 318 -20.65 4.99 29.82
C GLN A 318 -19.50 6.01 29.78
N HIS A 319 -18.32 5.58 29.34
CA HIS A 319 -17.11 6.40 29.24
C HIS A 319 -16.80 6.90 27.82
N ASP A 320 -17.72 6.75 26.86
CA ASP A 320 -17.53 7.10 25.45
C ASP A 320 -16.23 6.50 24.85
N ILE A 321 -15.97 5.23 25.13
CA ILE A 321 -14.79 4.50 24.67
C ILE A 321 -15.16 3.62 23.48
N LYS A 322 -14.37 3.71 22.41
CA LYS A 322 -14.51 2.90 21.21
C LYS A 322 -13.72 1.60 21.31
N LEU A 323 -14.21 0.57 20.64
CA LEU A 323 -13.64 -0.76 20.63
C LEU A 323 -13.00 -1.08 19.27
N VAL A 324 -11.73 -1.50 19.31
CA VAL A 324 -11.03 -2.14 18.19
C VAL A 324 -10.71 -3.58 18.58
N TYR A 325 -10.96 -4.54 17.70
CA TYR A 325 -10.76 -5.96 18.04
C TYR A 325 -10.52 -6.86 16.83
N GLY A 326 -10.32 -8.17 17.07
CA GLY A 326 -10.02 -9.17 16.04
C GLY A 326 -11.14 -9.56 15.06
N GLY A 327 -12.31 -8.94 15.13
CA GLY A 327 -13.38 -9.10 14.14
C GLY A 327 -14.13 -10.44 14.14
N GLY A 328 -14.03 -11.23 15.21
CA GLY A 328 -14.84 -12.45 15.40
C GLY A 328 -16.29 -12.15 15.83
N THR A 329 -17.23 -13.00 15.43
CA THR A 329 -18.67 -12.79 15.71
C THR A 329 -19.24 -13.69 16.80
N THR A 330 -18.44 -14.63 17.33
CA THR A 330 -18.86 -15.61 18.35
C THR A 330 -18.09 -15.45 19.67
N GLY A 331 -18.58 -16.13 20.71
CA GLY A 331 -17.99 -16.17 22.05
C GLY A 331 -17.78 -14.80 22.69
N ILE A 332 -16.64 -14.63 23.37
CA ILE A 332 -16.31 -13.41 24.11
C ILE A 332 -16.25 -12.20 23.18
N MET A 333 -15.65 -12.34 21.98
CA MET A 333 -15.60 -11.22 21.01
C MET A 333 -16.98 -10.79 20.56
N GLY A 334 -17.81 -11.77 20.17
CA GLY A 334 -19.15 -11.51 19.67
C GLY A 334 -20.00 -10.81 20.74
N ALA A 335 -19.91 -11.28 21.98
CA ALA A 335 -20.66 -10.73 23.10
C ALA A 335 -20.33 -9.26 23.39
N ILE A 336 -19.04 -8.90 23.50
CA ILE A 336 -18.66 -7.51 23.76
C ILE A 336 -18.97 -6.60 22.57
N ALA A 337 -18.66 -7.05 21.35
CA ALA A 337 -18.90 -6.28 20.13
C ALA A 337 -20.39 -6.02 19.92
N SER A 338 -21.25 -7.05 19.98
CA SER A 338 -22.68 -6.85 19.77
C SER A 338 -23.32 -5.99 20.86
N THR A 339 -22.91 -6.18 22.13
CA THR A 339 -23.45 -5.40 23.25
C THR A 339 -23.08 -3.92 23.09
N LEU A 340 -21.83 -3.61 22.73
CA LEU A 340 -21.41 -2.22 22.54
C LEU A 340 -22.06 -1.57 21.31
N VAL A 341 -22.30 -2.33 20.24
CA VAL A 341 -23.07 -1.84 19.08
C VAL A 341 -24.52 -1.54 19.44
N GLU A 342 -25.16 -2.39 20.25
CA GLU A 342 -26.53 -2.16 20.73
C GLU A 342 -26.64 -0.89 21.58
N LEU A 343 -25.58 -0.56 22.35
CA LEU A 343 -25.55 0.63 23.23
C LEU A 343 -25.10 1.92 22.52
N SER A 344 -24.05 1.84 21.70
CA SER A 344 -23.33 3.01 21.15
C SER A 344 -23.40 3.11 19.62
N GLY A 345 -24.02 2.13 18.95
CA GLY A 345 -24.13 2.05 17.50
C GLY A 345 -22.91 1.44 16.79
N PRO A 346 -23.04 1.08 15.50
CA PRO A 346 -22.02 0.33 14.76
C PRO A 346 -20.67 1.05 14.61
N SER A 347 -20.64 2.38 14.67
CA SER A 347 -19.41 3.18 14.60
C SER A 347 -18.56 3.16 15.87
N ALA A 348 -19.10 2.62 16.98
CA ALA A 348 -18.38 2.47 18.24
C ALA A 348 -17.47 1.23 18.26
N VAL A 349 -17.63 0.32 17.28
CA VAL A 349 -16.92 -0.96 17.23
C VAL A 349 -16.30 -1.17 15.85
N HIS A 350 -15.02 -1.52 15.83
CA HIS A 350 -14.26 -1.82 14.62
C HIS A 350 -13.54 -3.17 14.75
N GLY A 351 -14.01 -4.15 13.98
CA GLY A 351 -13.38 -5.46 13.84
C GLY A 351 -12.41 -5.50 12.67
N ILE A 352 -11.17 -5.93 12.91
CA ILE A 352 -10.15 -6.14 11.88
C ILE A 352 -9.88 -7.64 11.79
N VAL A 353 -10.16 -8.23 10.62
CA VAL A 353 -10.12 -9.68 10.41
C VAL A 353 -9.26 -10.04 9.19
N PRO A 354 -8.43 -11.09 9.23
CA PRO A 354 -7.75 -11.59 8.04
C PRO A 354 -8.73 -12.27 7.08
N ALA A 355 -8.51 -12.13 5.78
CA ALA A 355 -9.34 -12.70 4.71
C ALA A 355 -9.51 -14.22 4.84
N ALA A 356 -8.47 -14.93 5.30
CA ALA A 356 -8.54 -16.36 5.54
C ALA A 356 -9.58 -16.73 6.62
N LEU A 357 -9.65 -15.96 7.72
CA LEU A 357 -10.60 -16.19 8.80
C LEU A 357 -12.01 -15.73 8.43
N ALA A 358 -12.13 -14.59 7.74
CA ALA A 358 -13.43 -14.11 7.24
C ALA A 358 -14.10 -15.13 6.30
N ARG A 359 -13.34 -15.69 5.34
CA ARG A 359 -13.83 -16.74 4.44
C ARG A 359 -14.18 -18.04 5.16
N TYR A 360 -13.45 -18.37 6.22
CA TYR A 360 -13.76 -19.56 7.03
C TYR A 360 -15.09 -19.38 7.77
N GLU A 361 -15.34 -18.19 8.31
CA GLU A 361 -16.60 -17.82 8.97
C GLU A 361 -17.78 -17.81 7.98
N GLU A 362 -17.62 -17.21 6.78
CA GLU A 362 -18.63 -17.23 5.70
C GLU A 362 -19.09 -18.65 5.33
N LYS A 363 -18.13 -19.59 5.24
CA LYS A 363 -18.43 -21.00 4.93
C LYS A 363 -19.25 -21.69 6.01
N MET A 364 -19.16 -21.23 7.26
CA MET A 364 -19.88 -21.81 8.39
C MET A 364 -21.26 -21.19 8.55
N THR A 365 -21.41 -19.89 8.25
CA THR A 365 -22.68 -19.17 8.43
C THR A 365 -23.58 -19.15 7.19
N ASN A 366 -23.09 -19.54 6.01
CA ASN A 366 -23.77 -19.41 4.71
C ASN A 366 -24.16 -17.96 4.35
N GLU A 367 -23.53 -16.97 4.97
CA GLU A 367 -23.75 -15.54 4.68
C GLU A 367 -22.56 -14.97 3.91
N HIS A 368 -22.83 -14.25 2.81
CA HIS A 368 -21.79 -13.51 2.08
C HIS A 368 -21.41 -12.25 2.86
N ILE A 369 -20.17 -12.19 3.34
CA ILE A 369 -19.62 -11.05 4.08
C ILE A 369 -18.96 -10.11 3.06
N GLU A 370 -19.58 -8.96 2.79
CA GLU A 370 -18.98 -7.92 1.93
C GLU A 370 -17.72 -7.29 2.57
N GLN A 371 -16.86 -6.69 1.75
CA GLN A 371 -15.54 -6.15 2.17
C GLN A 371 -15.60 -5.06 3.25
N SER A 372 -16.73 -4.35 3.39
CA SER A 372 -17.02 -3.43 4.49
C SER A 372 -18.54 -3.29 4.63
N TYR A 373 -19.12 -3.83 5.69
CA TYR A 373 -20.51 -3.60 6.04
C TYR A 373 -20.63 -3.31 7.53
N SER A 374 -21.62 -2.48 7.87
CA SER A 374 -22.06 -2.27 9.24
C SER A 374 -22.89 -3.47 9.66
N SER A 375 -22.41 -4.24 10.62
CA SER A 375 -23.07 -5.46 11.11
C SER A 375 -23.58 -5.29 12.55
N LYS A 376 -24.25 -6.32 13.08
CA LYS A 376 -24.53 -6.45 14.53
C LYS A 376 -23.26 -6.32 15.39
N PHE A 377 -22.08 -6.53 14.82
CA PHE A 377 -20.78 -6.50 15.50
C PHE A 377 -19.93 -5.28 15.12
N GLY A 378 -20.52 -4.28 14.45
CA GLY A 378 -19.87 -3.02 14.13
C GLY A 378 -19.31 -2.97 12.72
N MET A 379 -18.41 -2.01 12.49
CA MET A 379 -17.65 -1.88 11.26
C MET A 379 -16.62 -3.01 11.15
N ARG A 380 -16.42 -3.55 9.95
CA ARG A 380 -15.45 -4.62 9.71
C ARG A 380 -14.48 -4.24 8.59
N THR A 381 -13.20 -4.51 8.81
CA THR A 381 -12.11 -4.38 7.83
C THR A 381 -11.46 -5.72 7.60
N ILE A 382 -11.50 -6.20 6.36
CA ILE A 382 -10.81 -7.42 5.95
C ILE A 382 -9.40 -7.08 5.50
N VAL A 383 -8.39 -7.72 6.10
CA VAL A 383 -6.97 -7.56 5.79
C VAL A 383 -6.39 -8.85 5.20
N ARG A 384 -5.23 -8.78 4.57
CA ARG A 384 -4.64 -9.95 3.90
C ARG A 384 -4.15 -11.04 4.87
N ASP A 385 -3.54 -10.64 5.99
CA ASP A 385 -2.82 -11.55 6.90
C ASP A 385 -2.91 -11.11 8.38
N MET A 386 -2.43 -11.98 9.27
CA MET A 386 -2.44 -11.74 10.72
C MET A 386 -1.52 -10.60 11.16
N HIS A 387 -0.40 -10.36 10.48
CA HIS A 387 0.53 -9.27 10.85
C HIS A 387 -0.11 -7.90 10.58
N THR A 388 -0.74 -7.76 9.42
CA THR A 388 -1.49 -6.57 9.02
C THR A 388 -2.63 -6.30 9.99
N ARG A 389 -3.33 -7.37 10.41
CA ARG A 389 -4.39 -7.30 11.42
C ARG A 389 -3.87 -6.69 12.73
N LYS A 390 -2.82 -7.27 13.33
CA LYS A 390 -2.25 -6.78 14.59
C LYS A 390 -1.76 -5.34 14.47
N ARG A 391 -1.02 -5.04 13.38
CA ARG A 391 -0.50 -3.69 13.12
C ARG A 391 -1.63 -2.65 13.11
N LEU A 392 -2.73 -2.89 12.38
CA LEU A 392 -3.83 -1.94 12.32
C LEU A 392 -4.59 -1.83 13.65
N MET A 393 -4.77 -2.94 14.38
CA MET A 393 -5.38 -2.92 15.71
C MET A 393 -4.57 -2.07 16.69
N ILE A 394 -3.23 -2.26 16.70
CA ILE A 394 -2.30 -1.50 17.54
C ILE A 394 -2.31 -0.03 17.14
N GLN A 395 -2.14 0.26 15.85
CA GLN A 395 -2.11 1.64 15.34
C GLN A 395 -3.37 2.42 15.73
N SER A 396 -4.54 1.78 15.68
CA SER A 396 -5.81 2.41 16.06
C SER A 396 -5.86 2.87 17.52
N VAL A 397 -5.14 2.20 18.42
CA VAL A 397 -5.01 2.61 19.83
C VAL A 397 -3.98 3.70 19.98
N LEU A 398 -2.84 3.59 19.27
CA LEU A 398 -1.76 4.58 19.35
C LEU A 398 -2.20 5.95 18.86
N ASP A 399 -3.08 5.98 17.86
CA ASP A 399 -3.65 7.22 17.35
C ASP A 399 -4.88 7.72 18.14
N GLY A 400 -5.28 6.99 19.18
CA GLY A 400 -6.33 7.39 20.10
C GLY A 400 -5.93 8.55 21.01
N THR A 401 -6.90 9.07 21.75
CA THR A 401 -6.69 10.15 22.72
C THR A 401 -6.03 9.61 24.00
N PRO A 402 -5.44 10.47 24.85
CA PRO A 402 -4.91 10.04 26.15
C PRO A 402 -5.95 9.23 26.95
N GLY A 403 -5.51 8.10 27.49
CA GLY A 403 -6.40 7.11 28.11
C GLY A 403 -6.84 5.98 27.18
N SER A 404 -6.36 5.96 25.93
CA SER A 404 -6.44 4.80 25.04
C SER A 404 -5.45 3.72 25.47
N GLY A 405 -5.80 2.45 25.28
CA GLY A 405 -4.93 1.36 25.70
C GLY A 405 -5.37 -0.03 25.27
N PHE A 406 -4.68 -1.00 25.82
CA PHE A 406 -4.78 -2.40 25.46
C PHE A 406 -5.36 -3.19 26.63
N VAL A 407 -6.40 -3.99 26.37
CA VAL A 407 -7.02 -4.82 27.40
C VAL A 407 -7.14 -6.26 26.88
N ALA A 408 -6.57 -7.22 27.60
CA ALA A 408 -6.76 -8.64 27.31
C ALA A 408 -7.89 -9.21 28.18
N LEU A 409 -8.84 -9.91 27.56
CA LEU A 409 -9.82 -10.74 28.27
C LEU A 409 -9.37 -12.21 28.22
N SER A 410 -10.08 -13.08 28.94
CA SER A 410 -9.83 -14.52 28.92
C SER A 410 -9.77 -15.10 27.49
N GLY A 411 -8.73 -15.85 27.19
CA GLY A 411 -8.52 -16.47 25.87
C GLY A 411 -7.25 -17.34 25.82
N GLY A 412 -6.93 -17.85 24.64
CA GLY A 412 -5.85 -18.83 24.43
C GLY A 412 -4.54 -18.22 23.93
N TYR A 413 -3.82 -18.98 23.10
CA TYR A 413 -2.46 -18.62 22.65
C TYR A 413 -2.38 -17.26 21.97
N GLY A 414 -3.31 -16.92 21.07
CA GLY A 414 -3.26 -15.63 20.38
C GLY A 414 -3.54 -14.44 21.31
N THR A 415 -4.34 -14.61 22.37
CA THR A 415 -4.47 -13.58 23.42
C THR A 415 -3.12 -13.34 24.09
N MET A 416 -2.41 -14.41 24.42
CA MET A 416 -1.13 -14.31 25.13
C MET A 416 -0.02 -13.75 24.23
N GLU A 417 -0.02 -14.15 22.98
CA GLU A 417 0.92 -13.63 21.99
C GLU A 417 0.72 -12.13 21.76
N GLU A 418 -0.53 -11.68 21.54
CA GLU A 418 -0.85 -10.25 21.37
C GLU A 418 -0.54 -9.44 22.65
N LEU A 419 -0.86 -9.96 23.85
CA LEU A 419 -0.57 -9.29 25.13
C LEU A 419 0.93 -9.15 25.40
N LEU A 420 1.72 -10.20 25.18
CA LEU A 420 3.16 -10.16 25.45
C LEU A 420 3.92 -9.33 24.42
N GLU A 421 3.46 -9.29 23.16
CA GLU A 421 4.03 -8.44 22.12
C GLU A 421 3.94 -6.95 22.50
N ILE A 422 2.74 -6.46 22.80
CA ILE A 422 2.54 -5.05 23.22
C ILE A 422 3.18 -4.74 24.58
N THR A 423 3.26 -5.71 25.49
CA THR A 423 3.98 -5.50 26.77
C THR A 423 5.46 -5.29 26.50
N THR A 424 6.03 -6.07 25.58
CA THR A 424 7.42 -5.94 25.15
C THR A 424 7.65 -4.61 24.43
N TRP A 425 6.71 -4.17 23.59
CA TRP A 425 6.80 -2.86 22.91
C TRP A 425 6.73 -1.69 23.90
N TYR A 426 5.91 -1.79 24.95
CA TYR A 426 5.91 -0.83 26.04
C TYR A 426 7.28 -0.79 26.75
N GLN A 427 7.83 -1.96 27.10
CA GLN A 427 9.16 -2.07 27.73
C GLN A 427 10.27 -1.45 26.87
N LEU A 428 10.19 -1.62 25.55
CA LEU A 428 11.10 -1.09 24.55
C LEU A 428 10.89 0.41 24.24
N GLY A 429 9.83 1.02 24.79
CA GLY A 429 9.50 2.43 24.58
C GLY A 429 8.88 2.74 23.22
N ILE A 430 8.39 1.73 22.50
CA ILE A 430 7.74 1.89 21.18
C ILE A 430 6.37 2.57 21.31
N HIS A 431 5.64 2.32 22.41
CA HIS A 431 4.41 3.02 22.74
C HIS A 431 4.29 3.32 24.23
N LYS A 432 3.24 4.09 24.59
CA LYS A 432 3.00 4.61 25.94
C LYS A 432 1.61 4.32 26.47
N CYS A 433 0.79 3.63 25.68
CA CYS A 433 -0.57 3.25 26.05
C CYS A 433 -0.56 2.17 27.14
N SER A 434 -1.49 2.28 28.10
CA SER A 434 -1.60 1.34 29.21
C SER A 434 -1.96 -0.07 28.75
N VAL A 435 -1.45 -1.06 29.47
CA VAL A 435 -1.68 -2.48 29.21
C VAL A 435 -2.39 -3.09 30.42
N CYS A 436 -3.56 -3.67 30.21
CA CYS A 436 -4.40 -4.23 31.26
C CYS A 436 -4.84 -5.65 30.92
N VAL A 437 -4.96 -6.52 31.92
CA VAL A 437 -5.69 -7.78 31.83
C VAL A 437 -6.97 -7.70 32.65
N PHE A 438 -8.10 -8.07 32.05
CA PHE A 438 -9.36 -8.22 32.78
C PHE A 438 -9.48 -9.66 33.32
N SER A 439 -9.02 -9.85 34.56
CA SER A 439 -8.92 -11.16 35.22
C SER A 439 -10.22 -11.57 35.90
N VAL A 440 -11.06 -12.26 35.13
CA VAL A 440 -12.32 -12.85 35.62
C VAL A 440 -12.04 -14.20 36.27
N ASN A 441 -12.52 -14.41 37.50
CA ASN A 441 -12.29 -15.65 38.28
C ASN A 441 -10.81 -16.07 38.36
N GLY A 442 -9.90 -15.11 38.45
CA GLY A 442 -8.46 -15.39 38.56
C GLY A 442 -7.83 -15.96 37.29
N PHE A 443 -8.44 -15.77 36.11
CA PHE A 443 -7.95 -16.32 34.84
C PHE A 443 -6.46 -16.01 34.59
N PHE A 444 -6.00 -14.81 34.95
CA PHE A 444 -4.61 -14.38 34.74
C PHE A 444 -3.71 -14.54 35.98
N ASP A 445 -4.18 -15.14 37.08
CA ASP A 445 -3.40 -15.25 38.32
C ASP A 445 -2.08 -16.02 38.12
N GLY A 446 -2.10 -17.05 37.25
CA GLY A 446 -0.91 -17.80 36.86
C GLY A 446 0.12 -16.93 36.11
N LEU A 447 -0.34 -16.07 35.19
CA LEU A 447 0.52 -15.13 34.47
C LEU A 447 1.14 -14.10 35.42
N VAL A 448 0.34 -13.51 36.31
CA VAL A 448 0.81 -12.54 37.30
C VAL A 448 1.84 -13.16 38.24
N THR A 449 1.59 -14.40 38.68
CA THR A 449 2.55 -15.14 39.52
C THR A 449 3.86 -15.38 38.78
N TRP A 450 3.79 -15.78 37.51
CA TRP A 450 4.97 -16.01 36.66
C TRP A 450 5.77 -14.72 36.43
N ILE A 451 5.11 -13.59 36.11
CA ILE A 451 5.76 -12.27 35.97
C ILE A 451 6.52 -11.91 37.26
N GLY A 452 5.88 -12.11 38.42
CA GLY A 452 6.53 -11.89 39.71
C GLY A 452 7.77 -12.75 39.94
N GLN A 453 7.74 -14.02 39.53
CA GLN A 453 8.89 -14.93 39.62
C GLN A 453 10.04 -14.50 38.70
N VAL A 454 9.77 -14.23 37.42
CA VAL A 454 10.82 -13.84 36.48
C VAL A 454 11.41 -12.46 36.78
N ALA A 455 10.63 -11.57 37.41
CA ALA A 455 11.14 -10.31 37.96
C ALA A 455 12.05 -10.53 39.17
N GLN A 456 11.68 -11.44 40.10
CA GLN A 456 12.54 -11.84 41.22
C GLN A 456 13.85 -12.48 40.76
N ASP A 457 13.79 -13.28 39.70
CA ASP A 457 14.97 -13.92 39.08
C ASP A 457 15.81 -12.94 38.23
N GLY A 458 15.36 -11.70 38.05
CA GLY A 458 16.10 -10.64 37.38
C GLY A 458 16.00 -10.62 35.85
N PHE A 459 15.05 -11.36 35.26
CA PHE A 459 14.78 -11.32 33.81
C PHE A 459 13.94 -10.11 33.40
N ILE A 460 13.16 -9.55 34.32
CA ILE A 460 12.36 -8.33 34.13
C ILE A 460 12.81 -7.28 35.14
N GLY A 461 12.98 -6.03 34.70
CA GLY A 461 13.33 -4.93 35.59
C GLY A 461 12.21 -4.65 36.60
N PRO A 462 12.51 -4.17 37.83
CA PRO A 462 11.48 -3.91 38.85
C PRO A 462 10.40 -2.89 38.45
N MET A 463 10.68 -2.00 37.49
CA MET A 463 9.70 -1.07 36.93
C MET A 463 8.87 -1.69 35.79
N ASP A 464 9.40 -2.73 35.15
CA ASP A 464 8.78 -3.39 34.00
C ASP A 464 7.79 -4.49 34.44
N SER A 465 7.87 -4.98 35.69
CA SER A 465 6.93 -5.98 36.23
C SER A 465 5.50 -5.48 36.34
N ASP A 466 5.32 -4.16 36.44
CA ASP A 466 4.03 -3.50 36.66
C ASP A 466 3.42 -2.95 35.36
N ILE A 467 4.02 -3.26 34.19
CA ILE A 467 3.51 -2.85 32.88
C ILE A 467 2.09 -3.40 32.65
N ILE A 468 1.89 -4.69 32.95
CA ILE A 468 0.57 -5.34 32.84
C ILE A 468 -0.20 -5.10 34.13
N GLN A 469 -1.18 -4.20 34.08
CA GLN A 469 -2.11 -3.98 35.18
C GLN A 469 -3.19 -5.05 35.22
N VAL A 470 -3.71 -5.34 36.41
CA VAL A 470 -4.75 -6.35 36.61
C VAL A 470 -6.05 -5.67 37.07
N ALA A 471 -7.09 -5.76 36.24
CA ALA A 471 -8.45 -5.36 36.61
C ALA A 471 -9.29 -6.59 36.93
N ARG A 472 -10.10 -6.53 37.99
CA ARG A 472 -11.03 -7.59 38.41
C ARG A 472 -12.50 -7.23 38.17
N SER A 473 -12.78 -5.99 37.81
CA SER A 473 -14.10 -5.50 37.41
C SER A 473 -14.01 -4.67 36.12
N ALA A 474 -15.15 -4.45 35.47
CA ALA A 474 -15.19 -3.65 34.24
C ALA A 474 -14.82 -2.18 34.51
N ASP A 475 -15.18 -1.63 35.68
CA ASP A 475 -14.80 -0.29 36.11
C ASP A 475 -13.28 -0.16 36.31
N GLU A 476 -12.67 -1.15 36.97
CA GLU A 476 -11.20 -1.21 37.16
C GLU A 476 -10.45 -1.21 35.81
N VAL A 477 -11.02 -1.77 34.74
CA VAL A 477 -10.39 -1.70 33.40
C VAL A 477 -10.24 -0.25 32.95
N VAL A 478 -11.25 0.59 33.13
CA VAL A 478 -11.19 2.00 32.71
C VAL A 478 -10.24 2.81 33.60
N GLU A 479 -10.17 2.47 34.89
CA GLU A 479 -9.18 3.02 35.82
C GLU A 479 -7.75 2.68 35.38
N CYS A 480 -7.48 1.41 35.04
CA CYS A 480 -6.18 0.99 34.52
C CYS A 480 -5.76 1.76 33.27
N LEU A 481 -6.73 2.04 32.39
CA LEU A 481 -6.49 2.78 31.17
C LEU A 481 -6.28 4.29 31.41
N ALA A 482 -6.68 4.83 32.56
CA ALA A 482 -6.49 6.24 32.90
C ALA A 482 -5.11 6.52 33.54
N ASP A 483 -4.43 5.48 34.04
CA ASP A 483 -3.19 5.62 34.77
C ASP A 483 -1.98 5.86 33.85
N LEU A 484 -1.16 6.86 34.19
CA LEU A 484 0.00 7.30 33.42
C LEU A 484 1.27 6.73 34.03
N HIS A 485 1.65 5.53 33.59
CA HIS A 485 2.84 4.86 34.09
C HIS A 485 4.15 5.49 33.63
N ARG A 486 5.20 5.25 34.44
CA ARG A 486 6.57 5.76 34.23
C ARG A 486 7.43 4.73 33.49
N TYR A 487 8.33 5.25 32.66
CA TYR A 487 9.11 4.51 31.68
C TYR A 487 10.43 3.97 32.23
N SER A 488 10.81 2.77 31.82
CA SER A 488 12.15 2.21 32.03
C SER A 488 13.18 2.72 31.00
N ARG A 489 12.82 2.84 29.70
CA ARG A 489 13.77 3.10 28.59
C ARG A 489 13.43 4.26 27.63
N ASN A 490 12.65 5.25 28.07
CA ASN A 490 12.15 6.33 27.19
C ASN A 490 13.29 7.18 26.59
N GLY A 491 13.45 7.14 25.27
CA GLY A 491 14.46 7.91 24.53
C GLY A 491 15.85 7.27 24.44
N GLU A 492 16.02 6.03 24.91
CA GLU A 492 17.32 5.34 24.85
C GLU A 492 17.56 4.58 23.55
N LEU A 493 16.49 4.28 22.79
CA LEU A 493 16.55 3.48 21.57
C LEU A 493 16.04 4.29 20.37
N GLU A 494 16.92 4.50 19.39
CA GLU A 494 16.55 4.98 18.06
C GLU A 494 16.17 3.78 17.19
N TRP A 495 14.88 3.68 16.85
CA TRP A 495 14.36 2.68 15.93
C TRP A 495 14.53 3.21 14.50
N LEU A 496 15.44 2.59 13.71
CA LEU A 496 15.71 2.92 12.30
C LEU A 496 14.71 2.29 11.33
#